data_AF-A0A4Z1BW52-F1
#
_entry.id   AF-A0A4Z1BW52-F1
#
_cell.length_a   1.000
_cell.length_b   1.000
_cell.length_c   1.000
_cell.angle_alpha   90.00
_cell.angle_beta   90.00
_cell.angle_gamma   90.00
#
_symmetry.space_group_name_H-M   'P 1'
#
loop_
_entity.id
_entity.type
_entity.pdbx_description
1 polymer ?
#
loop_
_entity_poly.entity_id
_entity_poly.type
_entity_poly.pdbx_seq_one_letter_code
_entity_poly.pdbx_strand_id
1 'polypeptide(L)'
;MRMTADFPTARGPALMGTMAKHFGHKIPVALDDGQAVLDFPMGAARIALREDALHLALEAADDAALERLREVVERHLLRFAHREVPDALAWQPA
;
A
#
# COMPACT_ATOMS: atom_id res chain seq x y z
N MET A 1 -9.21 -13.51 -0.07
CA MET A 1 -7.92 -13.69 0.64
C MET A 1 -7.39 -12.33 1.05
N ARG A 2 -6.73 -12.23 2.21
CA ARG A 2 -6.25 -10.95 2.75
C ARG A 2 -4.87 -11.08 3.37
N MET A 3 -4.12 -9.98 3.33
CA MET A 3 -2.84 -9.85 4.03
C MET A 3 -2.62 -8.40 4.46
N THR A 4 -1.80 -8.23 5.48
CA THR A 4 -1.44 -6.92 6.01
C THR A 4 0.05 -6.79 6.24
N ALA A 5 0.55 -5.57 6.23
CA ALA A 5 1.90 -5.23 6.67
C ALA A 5 1.92 -3.80 7.20
N ASP A 6 2.87 -3.52 8.09
CA ASP A 6 3.16 -2.17 8.55
C ASP A 6 4.49 -1.69 7.96
N PHE A 7 4.51 -0.44 7.53
CA PHE A 7 5.70 0.24 7.01
C PHE A 7 6.07 1.39 7.95
N PRO A 8 7.09 1.23 8.81
CA PRO A 8 7.54 2.28 9.72
C PRO A 8 8.05 3.49 8.95
N THR A 9 7.48 4.67 9.21
CA THR A 9 7.87 5.92 8.56
C THR A 9 7.28 7.13 9.27
N ALA A 10 8.08 8.19 9.42
CA ALA A 10 7.59 9.51 9.83
C ALA A 10 6.99 10.30 8.64
N ARG A 11 7.04 9.75 7.42
CA ARG A 11 6.61 10.39 6.17
C ARG A 11 5.28 9.84 5.64
N GLY A 12 4.48 9.24 6.52
CA GLY A 12 3.21 8.57 6.19
C GLY A 12 2.32 9.38 5.24
N PRO A 13 1.90 10.61 5.59
CA PRO A 13 1.06 11.44 4.73
C PRO A 13 1.65 11.69 3.33
N ALA A 14 2.96 11.96 3.27
CA ALA A 14 3.66 12.25 2.02
C ALA A 14 3.78 11.02 1.11
N LEU A 15 4.08 9.85 1.68
CA LEU A 15 4.17 8.59 0.95
C LEU A 15 2.80 8.12 0.49
N MET A 16 1.78 8.18 1.35
CA MET A 16 0.39 7.85 1.00
C MET A 16 -0.12 8.75 -0.15
N GLY A 17 0.12 10.06 -0.09
CA GLY A 17 -0.24 10.99 -1.16
C GLY A 17 0.50 10.70 -2.47
N THR A 18 1.78 10.31 -2.39
CA THR A 18 2.57 9.93 -3.58
C THR A 18 2.03 8.66 -4.23
N MET A 19 1.71 7.64 -3.43
CA MET A 19 1.09 6.40 -3.88
C MET A 19 -0.27 6.69 -4.56
N ALA A 20 -1.14 7.43 -3.86
CA ALA A 20 -2.46 7.78 -4.36
C ALA A 20 -2.40 8.53 -5.70
N LYS A 21 -1.54 9.56 -5.79
CA LYS A 21 -1.35 10.32 -7.03
C LYS A 21 -0.80 9.45 -8.17
N HIS A 22 0.19 8.60 -7.89
CA HIS A 22 0.80 7.76 -8.91
C HIS A 22 -0.19 6.75 -9.51
N PHE A 23 -0.89 6.01 -8.64
CA PHE A 23 -1.86 5.01 -9.08
C PHE A 23 -3.14 5.61 -9.65
N GLY A 24 -3.55 6.79 -9.16
CA GLY A 24 -4.72 7.53 -9.67
C GLY A 24 -4.64 7.90 -11.16
N HIS A 25 -3.46 7.81 -11.79
CA HIS A 25 -3.33 7.93 -13.25
C HIS A 25 -3.87 6.73 -14.04
N LYS A 26 -4.04 5.56 -13.41
CA LYS A 26 -4.34 4.29 -14.07
C LYS A 26 -5.52 3.54 -13.46
N ILE A 27 -5.78 3.72 -12.17
CA ILE A 27 -6.84 3.02 -11.45
C ILE A 27 -7.64 4.01 -10.59
N PRO A 28 -8.89 3.67 -10.21
CA PRO A 28 -9.61 4.43 -9.21
C PRO A 28 -8.84 4.46 -7.89
N VAL A 29 -8.76 5.64 -7.30
CA VAL A 29 -8.18 5.86 -5.97
C VAL A 29 -9.10 6.78 -5.19
N ALA A 30 -9.53 6.33 -4.01
CA ALA A 30 -10.18 7.18 -3.02
C ALA A 30 -9.14 7.59 -1.96
N LEU A 31 -8.98 8.88 -1.73
CA LEU A 31 -8.05 9.43 -0.73
C LEU A 31 -8.83 10.34 0.21
N ASP A 32 -8.65 10.13 1.51
CA ASP A 32 -9.11 11.01 2.57
C ASP A 32 -7.95 11.35 3.53
N ASP A 33 -8.23 12.09 4.61
CA ASP A 33 -7.23 12.58 5.55
C ASP A 33 -6.47 11.46 6.29
N GLY A 34 -7.05 10.25 6.40
CA GLY A 34 -6.51 9.14 7.19
C GLY A 34 -6.14 7.89 6.38
N GLN A 35 -6.62 7.77 5.14
CA GLN A 35 -6.40 6.57 4.33
C GLN A 35 -6.49 6.83 2.82
N ALA A 36 -5.88 5.92 2.06
CA ALA A 36 -6.07 5.75 0.64
C ALA A 36 -6.59 4.34 0.32
N VAL A 37 -7.55 4.24 -0.59
CA VAL A 37 -8.04 2.97 -1.16
C VAL A 37 -7.73 2.97 -2.64
N LEU A 38 -7.04 1.92 -3.10
CA LEU A 38 -6.58 1.75 -4.47
C LEU A 38 -7.26 0.51 -5.07
N ASP A 39 -8.13 0.71 -6.05
CA ASP A 39 -8.94 -0.36 -6.64
C ASP A 39 -8.27 -0.91 -7.90
N PHE A 40 -7.51 -1.99 -7.75
CA PHE A 40 -6.87 -2.65 -8.88
C PHE A 40 -7.81 -3.69 -9.51
N PRO A 41 -7.63 -4.02 -10.81
CA PRO A 41 -8.38 -5.11 -11.44
C PRO A 41 -8.21 -6.47 -10.74
N MET A 42 -7.09 -6.69 -10.02
CA MET A 42 -6.82 -7.93 -9.30
C MET A 42 -7.24 -7.92 -7.82
N GLY A 43 -7.66 -6.78 -7.27
CA GLY A 43 -7.97 -6.65 -5.84
C GLY A 43 -7.84 -5.21 -5.34
N ALA A 44 -8.07 -5.00 -4.04
CA ALA A 44 -8.04 -3.68 -3.44
C ALA A 44 -6.88 -3.56 -2.44
N ALA A 45 -6.20 -2.42 -2.45
CA ALA A 45 -5.20 -2.07 -1.45
C ALA A 45 -5.67 -0.88 -0.62
N ARG A 46 -5.65 -1.02 0.70
CA ARG A 46 -5.90 0.07 1.64
C ARG A 46 -4.59 0.46 2.32
N ILE A 47 -4.30 1.74 2.35
CA ILE A 47 -3.16 2.33 3.07
C ILE A 47 -3.75 3.26 4.11
N ALA A 48 -3.54 3.00 5.40
CA ALA A 48 -4.01 3.85 6.48
C ALA A 48 -2.82 4.49 7.21
N LEU A 49 -2.97 5.75 7.61
CA LEU A 49 -2.00 6.43 8.45
C LEU A 49 -2.04 5.87 9.88
N ARG A 50 -0.86 5.67 10.45
CA ARG A 50 -0.62 5.48 11.88
C ARG A 50 0.40 6.53 12.32
N GLU A 51 0.58 6.68 13.64
CA GLU A 51 1.43 7.73 14.22
C GLU A 51 2.84 7.78 13.62
N ASP A 52 3.50 6.62 13.50
CA ASP A 52 4.84 6.48 12.91
C ASP A 52 4.92 5.36 11.85
N ALA A 53 3.80 5.07 11.18
CA ALA A 53 3.76 4.03 10.16
C ALA A 53 2.64 4.24 9.12
N LEU A 54 2.75 3.49 8.03
CA LEU A 54 1.62 3.16 7.17
C LEU A 54 1.17 1.74 7.46
N HIS A 55 -0.13 1.54 7.66
CA HIS A 55 -0.73 0.23 7.72
C HIS A 55 -1.30 -0.14 6.35
N LEU A 56 -0.82 -1.21 5.75
CA LEU A 56 -1.28 -1.72 4.47
C LEU A 56 -2.16 -2.94 4.68
N ALA A 57 -3.33 -2.96 4.04
CA ALA A 57 -4.22 -4.10 3.99
C ALA A 57 -4.60 -4.39 2.54
N LEU A 58 -4.36 -5.61 2.08
CA LEU A 58 -4.63 -6.06 0.72
C LEU A 58 -5.72 -7.13 0.73
N GLU A 59 -6.61 -7.07 -0.25
CA GLU A 59 -7.65 -8.06 -0.46
C GLU A 59 -7.77 -8.43 -1.94
N ALA A 60 -7.88 -9.72 -2.22
CA ALA A 60 -8.09 -10.26 -3.57
C ALA A 60 -8.92 -11.56 -3.53
N ALA A 61 -9.41 -11.99 -4.69
CA ALA A 61 -10.27 -13.18 -4.80
C ALA A 61 -9.53 -14.49 -4.49
N ASP A 62 -8.25 -14.59 -4.83
CA ASP A 62 -7.41 -15.77 -4.66
C ASP A 62 -5.95 -15.40 -4.31
N ASP A 63 -5.17 -16.38 -3.87
CA ASP A 63 -3.78 -16.18 -3.41
C ASP A 63 -2.86 -15.66 -4.52
N ALA A 64 -3.05 -16.13 -5.77
CA ALA A 64 -2.22 -15.70 -6.88
C ALA A 64 -2.47 -14.22 -7.24
N ALA A 65 -3.71 -13.76 -7.14
CA ALA A 65 -4.07 -12.35 -7.31
C ALA A 65 -3.56 -11.51 -6.12
N LEU A 66 -3.63 -12.04 -4.90
CA LEU A 66 -3.14 -11.37 -3.70
C LEU A 66 -1.63 -11.15 -3.73
N GLU A 67 -0.84 -12.16 -4.11
CA GLU A 67 0.62 -12.04 -4.26
C GLU A 67 1.01 -11.02 -5.33
N ARG A 68 0.31 -11.02 -6.48
CA ARG A 68 0.53 -10.01 -7.52
C ARG A 68 0.22 -8.59 -7.03
N LEU A 69 -0.85 -8.43 -6.25
CA LEU A 69 -1.20 -7.16 -5.64
C LEU A 69 -0.14 -6.72 -4.62
N ARG A 70 0.35 -7.65 -3.78
CA ARG A 70 1.43 -7.43 -2.81
C ARG A 70 2.69 -6.90 -3.48
N GLU A 71 3.18 -7.59 -4.50
CA GLU A 71 4.38 -7.20 -5.24
C GLU A 71 4.26 -5.81 -5.87
N VAL A 72 3.10 -5.49 -6.46
CA VAL A 72 2.85 -4.19 -7.06
C VAL A 72 2.88 -3.09 -6.00
N VAL A 73 2.13 -3.24 -4.91
CA VAL A 73 2.02 -2.21 -3.87
C VAL A 73 3.37 -2.00 -3.18
N GLU A 74 4.04 -3.08 -2.76
CA GLU A 74 5.33 -3.05 -2.08
C GLU A 74 6.42 -2.39 -2.94
N ARG A 75 6.56 -2.81 -4.20
CA ARG A 75 7.59 -2.26 -5.10
C ARG A 75 7.46 -0.75 -5.29
N HIS A 76 6.24 -0.22 -5.36
CA HIS A 76 6.04 1.22 -5.52
C HIS A 76 6.27 1.96 -4.21
N LEU A 77 5.80 1.43 -3.08
CA LEU A 77 6.05 2.03 -1.78
C LEU A 77 7.56 2.15 -1.51
N LEU A 78 8.32 1.05 -1.65
CA LEU A 78 9.77 1.04 -1.42
C LEU A 78 10.50 1.99 -2.38
N ARG A 79 10.08 2.08 -3.64
CA ARG A 79 10.63 3.04 -4.61
C ARG A 79 10.42 4.49 -4.14
N PHE A 80 9.25 4.84 -3.63
CA PHE A 80 8.97 6.20 -3.17
C PHE A 80 9.64 6.50 -1.83
N ALA A 81 9.82 5.47 -0.99
CA ALA A 81 10.51 5.55 0.28
C ALA A 81 12.04 5.34 0.18
N HIS A 82 12.64 5.34 -1.02
CA HIS A 82 14.08 5.06 -1.23
C HIS A 82 15.05 5.87 -0.36
N ARG A 83 14.65 7.05 0.12
CA ARG A 83 15.48 7.89 1.02
C ARG A 83 15.54 7.37 2.46
N GLU A 84 14.65 6.47 2.83
CA GLU A 84 14.57 5.83 4.15
C GLU A 84 15.27 4.46 4.16
N VAL A 85 15.85 4.04 3.01
CA VAL A 85 16.51 2.73 2.80
C VAL A 85 15.68 1.57 3.36
N PRO A 86 14.41 1.42 2.94
CA PRO A 86 13.51 0.47 3.55
C PRO A 86 13.83 -0.98 3.16
N ASP A 87 13.73 -1.88 4.13
CA ASP A 87 13.68 -3.33 3.90
C ASP A 87 12.34 -3.75 3.27
N ALA A 88 12.27 -5.00 2.80
CA ALA A 88 11.00 -5.59 2.39
C ALA A 88 10.00 -5.62 3.57
N LEU A 89 8.71 -5.46 3.28
CA LEU A 89 7.69 -5.44 4.32
C LEU A 89 7.45 -6.86 4.86
N ALA A 90 7.23 -6.96 6.17
CA ALA A 90 6.84 -8.20 6.82
C ALA A 90 5.33 -8.44 6.66
N TRP A 91 4.93 -9.05 5.55
CA TRP A 91 3.53 -9.38 5.26
C TRP A 91 3.02 -10.56 6.09
N GLN A 92 1.78 -10.46 6.54
CA GLN A 92 1.10 -11.46 7.36
C GLN A 92 -0.31 -11.72 6.80
N PRO A 93 -0.80 -12.96 6.80
CA PRO A 93 -2.21 -13.26 6.52
C PRO A 93 -3.15 -12.51 7.48
N ALA A 94 -4.32 -12.09 7.01
CA ALA A 94 -5.30 -11.29 7.76
C ALA A 94 -6.75 -11.83 7.73
#